data_AF-T0SIR1-F1
#
_entry.id   AF-T0SIR1-F1
#
_cell.length_a   1.000
_cell.length_b   1.000
_cell.length_c   1.000
_cell.angle_alpha   90.00
_cell.angle_beta   90.00
_cell.angle_gamma   90.00
#
_symmetry.space_group_name_H-M   'P 1'
#
loop_
_entity.id
_entity.type
_entity.pdbx_description
1 polymer ?
#
loop_
_entity_poly.entity_id
_entity_poly.type
_entity_poly.pdbx_seq_one_letter_code
_entity_poly.pdbx_strand_id
1 'polypeptide(L)'
;MVKYSIELKQRVIQDYLSGKGGSTYLAKLHNVGSSSQVRRWIRNYRAEGLHTAHSKVNKNYSMELKENAAQCYLTTDLTYEAVARKFEITNFTLLASWVNHFKIYGEVPISKK
;
A
#
# COMPACT_ATOMS: atom_id res chain seq x y z
N MET A 1 11.06 -5.49 5.20
CA MET A 1 10.54 -6.46 6.20
C MET A 1 9.34 -5.86 6.92
N VAL A 2 8.24 -6.60 7.05
CA VAL A 2 7.08 -6.19 7.85
C VAL A 2 7.37 -6.61 9.30
N LYS A 3 7.75 -5.65 10.15
CA LYS A 3 8.14 -5.91 11.56
C LYS A 3 6.97 -6.40 12.44
N TYR A 4 5.73 -6.13 12.04
CA TYR A 4 4.53 -6.42 12.83
C TYR A 4 3.44 -7.04 11.96
N SER A 5 2.94 -8.21 12.36
CA SER A 5 1.88 -8.95 11.65
C SER A 5 0.58 -8.15 11.59
N ILE A 6 -0.25 -8.48 10.60
CA ILE A 6 -1.57 -7.87 10.41
C ILE A 6 -2.45 -8.10 11.66
N GLU A 7 -2.44 -9.31 12.19
CA GLU A 7 -3.20 -9.69 13.37
C GLU A 7 -2.84 -8.85 14.59
N LEU A 8 -1.55 -8.58 14.81
CA LEU A 8 -1.11 -7.75 15.94
C LEU A 8 -1.69 -6.34 15.85
N LYS A 9 -1.68 -5.74 14.65
CA LYS A 9 -2.24 -4.40 14.44
C LYS A 9 -3.76 -4.37 14.69
N GLN A 10 -4.48 -5.41 14.27
CA GLN A 10 -5.91 -5.53 14.52
C GLN A 10 -6.21 -5.65 16.01
N ARG A 11 -5.46 -6.46 16.76
CA ARG A 11 -5.61 -6.57 18.23
C ARG A 11 -5.36 -5.23 18.94
N VAL A 12 -4.32 -4.49 18.53
CA VAL A 12 -4.01 -3.17 19.08
C VAL A 12 -5.16 -2.17 18.85
N ILE A 13 -5.77 -2.19 17.66
CA ILE A 13 -6.92 -1.32 17.34
C ILE A 13 -8.16 -1.75 18.12
N GLN A 14 -8.45 -3.05 18.25
CA GLN A 14 -9.57 -3.56 19.05
C GLN A 14 -9.43 -3.17 20.52
N ASP A 15 -8.23 -3.28 21.09
CA ASP A 15 -7.95 -2.87 22.47
C ASP A 15 -8.09 -1.36 22.68
N TYR A 16 -7.72 -0.58 21.67
CA TYR A 16 -7.97 0.86 21.65
C TYR A 16 -9.47 1.19 21.63
N LEU A 17 -10.26 0.51 20.79
CA LEU A 17 -11.72 0.67 20.72
C LEU A 17 -12.42 0.23 22.01
N SER A 18 -11.90 -0.80 22.67
CA SER A 18 -12.39 -1.28 23.97
C SER A 18 -12.05 -0.33 25.13
N GLY A 19 -11.35 0.78 24.88
CA GLY A 19 -10.99 1.76 25.91
C GLY A 19 -9.90 1.29 26.87
N LYS A 20 -9.14 0.23 26.54
CA LYS A 20 -8.12 -0.35 27.44
C LYS A 20 -6.97 0.61 27.79
N GLY A 21 -6.80 1.69 27.01
CA GLY A 21 -5.85 2.76 27.35
C GLY A 21 -5.31 3.53 26.15
N GLY A 22 -4.39 4.46 26.42
CA GLY A 22 -3.73 5.27 25.41
C GLY A 22 -2.65 4.51 24.62
N SER A 23 -2.14 5.14 23.55
CA SER A 23 -1.16 4.53 22.64
C SER A 23 0.12 4.03 23.30
N THR A 24 0.55 4.65 24.39
CA THR A 24 1.75 4.24 25.15
C THR A 24 1.49 2.97 25.95
N TYR A 25 0.29 2.83 26.51
CA TYR A 25 -0.13 1.62 27.22
C TYR A 25 -0.26 0.44 26.25
N LEU A 26 -0.96 0.67 25.13
CA LEU A 26 -1.14 -0.35 24.08
C LEU A 26 0.20 -0.79 23.45
N ALA A 27 1.16 0.12 23.31
CA ALA A 27 2.48 -0.21 22.82
C ALA A 27 3.22 -1.17 23.77
N LYS A 28 3.13 -0.95 25.09
CA LYS A 28 3.71 -1.88 26.08
C LYS A 28 2.95 -3.21 26.11
N LEU A 29 1.62 -3.17 26.09
CA LEU A 29 0.76 -4.36 26.13
C LEU A 29 1.04 -5.32 24.97
N HIS A 30 1.23 -4.79 23.77
CA HIS A 30 1.47 -5.56 22.54
C HIS A 30 2.95 -5.66 22.14
N ASN A 31 3.87 -5.28 23.03
CA ASN A 31 5.32 -5.28 22.81
C ASN A 31 5.75 -4.56 21.50
N VAL A 32 5.06 -3.46 21.20
CA VAL A 32 5.40 -2.56 20.10
C VAL A 32 6.40 -1.54 20.63
N GLY A 33 7.64 -1.61 20.15
CA GLY A 33 8.73 -0.77 20.66
C GLY A 33 8.57 0.74 20.43
N SER A 34 7.49 1.19 19.76
CA SER A 34 7.23 2.62 19.54
C SER A 34 5.74 2.95 19.67
N SER A 35 5.41 3.78 20.67
CA SER A 35 4.06 4.33 20.87
C SER A 35 3.61 5.23 19.71
N SER A 36 4.56 5.85 18.99
CA SER A 36 4.29 6.61 17.76
C SER A 36 3.75 5.71 16.64
N GLN A 37 4.17 4.44 16.60
CA GLN A 37 3.68 3.48 15.61
C GLN A 37 2.23 3.08 15.88
N VAL A 38 1.88 2.88 17.15
CA VAL A 38 0.50 2.63 17.59
C VAL A 38 -0.40 3.84 17.28
N ARG A 39 0.07 5.07 17.57
CA ARG A 39 -0.66 6.30 17.18
C ARG A 39 -0.92 6.36 15.68
N ARG A 40 0.05 5.97 14.85
CA ARG A 40 -0.12 5.92 13.39
C ARG A 40 -1.19 4.90 12.98
N TRP A 41 -1.21 3.72 13.59
CA TRP A 41 -2.24 2.71 13.30
C TRP A 41 -3.64 3.20 13.68
N ILE A 42 -3.78 3.81 14.86
CA ILE A 42 -5.05 4.40 15.31
C ILE A 42 -5.48 5.54 14.38
N ARG A 43 -4.56 6.41 13.95
CA ARG A 43 -4.86 7.51 13.03
C ARG A 43 -5.33 6.99 11.67
N ASN A 44 -4.62 6.02 11.10
CA ASN A 44 -5.00 5.40 9.84
C ASN A 44 -6.38 4.73 9.93
N TYR A 45 -6.61 4.01 11.03
CA TYR A 45 -7.93 3.43 11.33
C TYR A 45 -9.04 4.49 11.39
N ARG A 46 -8.81 5.63 12.05
CA ARG A 46 -9.80 6.72 12.12
C ARG A 46 -10.08 7.39 10.78
N ALA A 47 -9.09 7.45 9.89
CA ALA A 47 -9.22 8.13 8.61
C ALA A 47 -9.93 7.26 7.56
N GLU A 48 -9.61 5.96 7.50
CA GLU A 48 -10.01 5.10 6.37
C GLU A 48 -10.49 3.71 6.81
N GLY A 49 -10.66 3.46 8.12
CA GLY A 49 -11.11 2.19 8.68
C GLY A 49 -10.01 1.12 8.83
N LEU A 50 -10.41 -0.10 9.22
CA LEU A 50 -9.47 -1.20 9.56
C LEU A 50 -8.59 -1.64 8.38
N HIS A 51 -9.07 -1.43 7.15
CA HIS A 51 -8.39 -1.84 5.90
C HIS A 51 -7.05 -1.15 5.65
N THR A 52 -6.72 -0.04 6.33
CA THR A 52 -5.52 0.77 6.03
C THR A 52 -4.46 0.74 7.14
N ALA A 53 -4.74 0.01 8.23
CA ALA A 53 -3.71 -0.39 9.19
C ALA A 53 -2.79 -1.48 8.59
N HIS A 54 -3.25 -2.15 7.53
CA HIS A 54 -2.45 -3.07 6.75
C HIS A 54 -1.30 -2.28 6.10
N SER A 55 -0.09 -2.86 6.16
CA SER A 55 1.09 -2.36 5.45
C SER A 55 0.72 -2.06 4.00
N LYS A 56 1.44 -1.15 3.31
CA LYS A 56 1.38 -0.97 1.85
C LYS A 56 1.16 -2.34 1.23
N VAL A 57 -0.09 -2.64 0.85
CA VAL A 57 -0.37 -3.89 0.18
C VAL A 57 0.35 -3.68 -1.13
N ASN A 58 1.46 -4.37 -1.32
CA ASN A 58 2.10 -4.43 -2.62
C ASN A 58 1.05 -5.13 -3.49
N LYS A 59 0.16 -4.35 -4.12
CA LYS A 59 -0.72 -4.85 -5.16
C LYS A 59 0.24 -5.51 -6.15
N ASN A 60 0.19 -6.83 -6.22
CA ASN A 60 1.03 -7.57 -7.12
C ASN A 60 0.35 -7.47 -8.48
N TYR A 61 0.79 -6.51 -9.29
CA TYR A 61 0.30 -6.38 -10.65
C TYR A 61 0.89 -7.52 -11.47
N SER A 62 0.03 -8.27 -12.14
CA SER A 62 0.45 -9.26 -13.12
C SER A 62 1.26 -8.59 -14.23
N MET A 63 2.17 -9.35 -14.85
CA MET A 63 2.97 -8.84 -15.96
C MET A 63 2.08 -8.30 -17.09
N GLU A 64 1.04 -9.06 -17.44
CA GLU A 64 0.02 -8.69 -18.42
C GLU A 64 -0.65 -7.35 -18.08
N LEU A 65 -1.00 -7.10 -16.82
CA LEU A 65 -1.61 -5.82 -16.43
C LEU A 65 -0.62 -4.66 -16.60
N LYS A 66 0.66 -4.86 -16.25
CA LYS A 66 1.69 -3.83 -16.43
C LYS A 66 1.89 -3.50 -17.91
N GLU A 67 1.93 -4.51 -18.78
CA GLU A 67 2.07 -4.34 -20.23
C GLU A 67 0.87 -3.62 -20.81
N ASN A 68 -0.34 -4.06 -20.48
CA ASN A 68 -1.57 -3.41 -20.91
C ASN A 68 -1.63 -1.94 -20.46
N ALA A 69 -1.22 -1.63 -19.24
CA ALA A 69 -1.19 -0.26 -18.73
C ALA A 69 -0.13 0.60 -19.45
N ALA A 70 1.07 0.06 -19.67
CA ALA A 70 2.14 0.77 -20.37
C ALA A 70 1.79 1.01 -21.84
N GLN A 71 1.26 -0.01 -22.52
CA GLN A 71 0.84 0.07 -23.91
C GLN A 71 -0.36 0.99 -24.07
N CYS A 72 -1.34 0.96 -23.15
CA CYS A 72 -2.46 1.90 -23.16
C CYS A 72 -1.97 3.35 -23.09
N TYR A 73 -0.97 3.65 -22.27
CA TYR A 73 -0.37 4.99 -22.23
C TYR A 73 0.37 5.34 -23.54
N LEU A 74 0.99 4.38 -24.21
CA LEU A 74 1.70 4.62 -25.47
C LEU A 74 0.76 4.76 -26.68
N THR A 75 -0.43 4.17 -26.63
CA THR A 75 -1.41 4.18 -27.73
C THR A 75 -2.51 5.22 -27.56
N THR A 76 -2.66 5.82 -26.38
CA THR A 76 -3.69 6.82 -26.09
C THR A 76 -3.07 8.12 -25.56
N ASP A 77 -3.69 9.26 -25.86
CA ASP A 77 -3.32 10.57 -25.31
C ASP A 77 -3.81 10.78 -23.85
N LEU A 78 -3.88 9.71 -23.07
CA LEU A 78 -4.32 9.78 -21.68
C LEU A 78 -3.16 10.15 -20.76
N THR A 79 -3.47 10.93 -19.72
CA THR A 79 -2.50 11.24 -18.66
C THR A 79 -2.18 10.00 -17.83
N TYR A 80 -1.00 9.99 -17.19
CA TYR A 80 -0.62 8.91 -16.27
C TYR A 80 -1.66 8.68 -15.16
N GLU A 81 -2.35 9.72 -14.69
CA GLU A 81 -3.42 9.58 -13.69
C GLU A 81 -4.65 8.86 -14.27
N ALA A 82 -5.08 9.21 -15.48
CA ALA A 82 -6.23 8.60 -16.12
C ALA A 82 -6.00 7.10 -16.38
N VAL A 83 -4.81 6.75 -16.87
CA VAL A 83 -4.42 5.34 -17.08
C VAL A 83 -4.27 4.62 -15.73
N ALA A 84 -3.63 5.22 -14.73
CA ALA A 84 -3.52 4.61 -13.40
C ALA A 84 -4.89 4.34 -12.79
N ARG A 85 -5.85 5.25 -12.96
CA ARG A 85 -7.23 5.04 -12.49
C ARG A 85 -7.94 3.90 -13.23
N LYS A 86 -7.76 3.82 -14.56
CA LYS A 86 -8.35 2.77 -15.40
C LYS A 86 -7.88 1.37 -15.02
N PHE A 87 -6.60 1.23 -14.65
CA PHE A 87 -5.99 -0.05 -14.26
C PHE A 87 -5.90 -0.26 -12.74
N GLU A 88 -6.61 0.57 -11.96
CA GLU A 88 -6.61 0.55 -10.49
C GLU A 88 -5.21 0.54 -9.85
N ILE A 89 -4.26 1.20 -10.52
CA ILE A 89 -2.88 1.32 -10.11
C ILE A 89 -2.81 2.31 -8.96
N THR A 90 -2.26 1.87 -7.83
CA THR A 90 -2.19 2.64 -6.59
C THR A 90 -1.45 3.97 -6.73
N ASN A 91 -0.52 4.07 -7.68
CA ASN A 91 0.29 5.27 -7.87
C ASN A 91 0.70 5.45 -9.34
N PHE A 92 0.46 6.64 -9.88
CA PHE A 92 0.85 7.01 -11.25
C PHE A 92 2.37 6.98 -11.46
N THR A 93 3.18 7.23 -10.43
CA THR A 93 4.65 7.11 -10.54
C THR A 93 5.11 5.67 -10.77
N LEU A 94 4.35 4.68 -10.29
CA LEU A 94 4.63 3.28 -10.56
C LEU A 94 4.38 2.96 -12.05
N LEU A 95 3.28 3.49 -12.60
CA LEU A 95 2.99 3.39 -14.04
C LEU A 95 4.08 4.07 -14.88
N ALA A 96 4.53 5.27 -14.50
CA ALA A 96 5.60 5.98 -15.21
C ALA A 96 6.90 5.16 -15.23
N SER A 97 7.23 4.46 -14.13
CA SER A 97 8.38 3.56 -14.08
C SER A 97 8.24 2.38 -15.05
N TRP A 98 7.04 1.80 -15.19
CA TRP A 98 6.79 0.72 -16.15
C TRP A 98 6.88 1.20 -17.59
N VAL A 99 6.26 2.33 -17.91
CA VAL A 99 6.33 2.94 -19.25
C VAL A 99 7.77 3.24 -19.63
N ASN A 100 8.56 3.80 -18.71
CA ASN A 100 9.96 4.10 -18.98
C ASN A 100 10.79 2.83 -19.22
N HIS A 101 10.58 1.78 -18.42
CA HIS A 101 11.24 0.50 -18.63
C HIS A 101 10.86 -0.13 -19.97
N PHE A 102 9.57 -0.09 -20.32
CA PHE A 102 9.07 -0.59 -21.58
C PHE A 102 9.64 0.17 -22.79
N LYS A 103 9.81 1.50 -22.68
CA LYS A 103 10.45 2.32 -23.73
C LYS A 103 11.92 1.99 -23.95
N ILE A 104 12.65 1.63 -22.89
CA ILE A 104 14.09 1.36 -22.95
C ILE A 104 14.36 -0.08 -23.39
N TYR A 105 13.62 -1.05 -22.85
CA TYR A 105 13.91 -2.48 -22.98
C TYR A 105 12.90 -3.23 -23.84
N GLY A 106 11.75 -2.62 -24.18
CA GLY A 106 10.66 -3.29 -24.90
C GLY A 106 9.80 -4.21 -24.03
N GLU A 107 10.09 -4.31 -22.74
CA GLU A 107 9.41 -5.20 -21.78
C GLU A 107 9.15 -4.51 -20.44
N VAL A 108 8.15 -4.98 -19.69
CA VAL A 108 7.84 -4.44 -18.35
C VAL A 108 8.70 -5.08 -17.26
N PRO A 109 8.95 -4.38 -16.13
CA PRO A 109 9.74 -4.94 -15.06
C PRO A 109 9.07 -6.18 -14.45
N ILE A 110 9.80 -7.29 -14.42
CA ILE A 110 9.35 -8.54 -13.79
C ILE A 110 9.07 -8.25 -12.31
N SER A 111 7.86 -8.58 -11.84
CA SER A 111 7.59 -8.57 -10.40
C SER A 111 8.49 -9.59 -9.74
N LYS A 112 9.47 -9.13 -8.93
CA LYS A 112 10.26 -10.03 -8.09
C LYS A 112 9.29 -10.78 -7.16
N LYS A 113 9.24 -12.09 -7.35
CA LYS A 113 8.41 -13.03 -6.58
C LYS A 113 8.92 -13.15 -5.15
#